data_AF-A0A160VCG1-F1
#
_entry.id   AF-A0A160VCG1-F1
#
_cell.length_a   1.000
_cell.length_b   1.000
_cell.length_c   1.000
_cell.angle_alpha   90.00
_cell.angle_beta   90.00
_cell.angle_gamma   90.00
#
_symmetry.space_group_name_H-M   'P 1'
#
loop_
_entity.id
_entity.type
_entity.pdbx_description
1 polymer ?
#
loop_
_entity_poly.entity_id
_entity_poly.type
_entity_poly.pdbx_seq_one_letter_code
_entity_poly.pdbx_strand_id
1 'polypeptide(L)' 'MCRGYGLPNIKDRAERLGGVLYIESSPGAVTKLDIKAPLPVLTARPPLG' A
#
# COMPACT_ATOMS: atom_id res chain seq x y z
N MET A 1 12.67 19.14 -12.49
CA MET A 1 12.73 18.47 -11.18
C MET A 1 12.32 17.02 -11.37
N CYS A 2 13.25 16.08 -11.24
CA CYS A 2 12.95 14.65 -11.42
C CYS A 2 11.99 14.20 -10.31
N ARG A 3 10.81 13.70 -10.70
CA ARG A 3 9.74 13.31 -9.77
C ARG A 3 10.11 12.10 -8.89
N GLY A 4 11.24 11.43 -9.19
CA GLY A 4 11.65 10.18 -8.56
C GLY A 4 10.67 9.04 -8.85
N TYR A 5 11.12 7.80 -8.74
CA TYR A 5 10.23 6.63 -8.95
C TYR A 5 9.72 6.01 -7.65
N GLY A 6 10.15 6.53 -6.48
CA GLY A 6 9.78 5.97 -5.18
C GLY A 6 8.26 5.95 -4.94
N LEU A 7 7.62 7.13 -4.83
CA LEU A 7 6.19 7.22 -4.56
C LEU A 7 5.30 6.62 -5.67
N PRO A 8 5.57 6.87 -6.97
CA PRO A 8 4.84 6.19 -8.03
C PRO A 8 4.91 4.67 -7.93
N ASN A 9 6.08 4.08 -7.66
CA ASN A 9 6.23 2.63 -7.56
C ASN A 9 5.65 2.04 -6.27
N ILE A 10 5.59 2.83 -5.19
CA ILE A 10 4.90 2.40 -3.96
C ILE A 10 3.38 2.38 -4.20
N LYS A 11 2.84 3.40 -4.87
CA LYS A 11 1.43 3.45 -5.24
C LYS A 11 1.04 2.28 -6.14
N ASP A 12 1.78 2.05 -7.22
CA ASP A 12 1.54 0.92 -8.14
C ASP A 12 1.52 -0.42 -7.40
N ARG A 13 2.51 -0.66 -6.52
CA ARG A 13 2.57 -1.89 -5.73
C ARG A 13 1.39 -2.04 -4.77
N ALA A 14 0.94 -0.97 -4.12
CA ALA A 14 -0.23 -1.03 -3.25
C ALA A 14 -1.49 -1.40 -4.04
N GLU A 15 -1.71 -0.76 -5.20
CA GLU A 15 -2.86 -1.02 -6.07
C GLU A 15 -2.85 -2.46 -6.62
N ARG A 16 -1.68 -2.99 -6.98
CA ARG A 16 -1.52 -4.38 -7.45
C ARG A 16 -1.83 -5.43 -6.37
N LEU A 17 -1.73 -5.06 -5.10
CA LEU A 17 -2.13 -5.90 -3.97
C LEU A 17 -3.62 -5.72 -3.61
N GLY A 18 -4.38 -4.96 -4.39
CA GLY A 18 -5.76 -4.58 -4.06
C GLY A 18 -5.84 -3.58 -2.89
N GLY A 19 -4.73 -2.95 -2.55
CA GLY A 19 -4.60 -1.94 -1.52
C GLY A 19 -4.61 -0.51 -2.07
N VAL A 20 -4.29 0.45 -1.20
CA VAL A 20 -4.24 1.87 -1.54
C VAL A 20 -3.18 2.59 -0.71
N LEU A 21 -2.61 3.65 -1.28
CA LEU A 21 -1.70 4.58 -0.60
C LEU A 21 -2.44 5.88 -0.30
N TYR A 22 -2.46 6.30 0.96
CA TYR A 22 -2.90 7.61 1.40
C TYR A 22 -1.69 8.49 1.72
N ILE A 23 -1.77 9.75 1.30
CA ILE A 23 -0.76 10.77 1.61
C ILE A 23 -1.49 11.94 2.26
N GLU A 24 -1.16 12.20 3.51
CA GLU A 24 -1.64 13.36 4.26
C GLU A 24 -0.48 14.33 4.42
N SER A 25 -0.67 15.56 3.94
CA SER A 25 0.36 16.60 4.00
C SER A 25 -0.31 17.96 4.14
N SER A 26 0.28 18.82 4.97
CA SER A 26 -0.15 20.20 5.16
C SER A 26 1.09 21.11 5.14
N PRO A 27 1.00 22.34 4.63
CA PRO A 27 2.12 23.28 4.63
C PRO A 27 2.67 23.48 6.04
N GLY A 28 3.99 23.31 6.20
CA GLY A 28 4.68 23.46 7.49
C GLY A 28 4.53 22.27 8.45
N ALA A 29 3.82 21.20 8.07
CA ALA A 29 3.65 19.99 8.88
C ALA A 29 4.43 18.79 8.32
N VAL A 30 4.58 17.75 9.15
CA VAL A 30 5.12 16.44 8.72
C VAL A 30 4.15 15.80 7.72
N THR A 31 4.71 15.17 6.68
CA THR A 31 3.93 14.38 5.73
C THR A 31 3.81 12.94 6.22
N LYS A 32 2.60 12.40 6.25
CA LYS A 32 2.31 11.02 6.65
C LYS A 32 1.92 10.19 5.42
N LEU A 33 2.52 9.00 5.31
CA LEU A 33 2.17 7.99 4.31
C LEU A 33 1.52 6.81 5.04
N ASP A 34 0.34 6.41 4.59
CA ASP A 34 -0.40 5.25 5.10
C ASP A 34 -0.71 4.29 3.95
N ILE A 35 -0.44 3.01 4.15
CA ILE A 35 -0.69 1.96 3.14
C ILE A 35 -1.64 0.95 3.75
N LYS A 36 -2.78 0.75 3.10
CA LYS A 36 -3.74 -0.29 3.46
C LYS A 36 -3.75 -1.34 2.36
N ALA A 37 -3.56 -2.60 2.71
CA ALA A 37 -3.65 -3.72 1.79
C ALA A 37 -4.48 -4.84 2.43
N PRO A 38 -5.30 -5.56 1.65
CA PRO A 38 -6.04 -6.71 2.16
C PRO A 38 -5.06 -7.80 2.60
N LEU A 39 -5.35 -8.40 3.75
CA LEU A 39 -4.67 -9.61 4.17
C LEU A 39 -5.08 -10.75 3.24
N PRO A 40 -4.14 -11.49 2.63
CA PRO A 40 -4.49 -12.67 1.87
C PRO A 40 -5.20 -13.66 2.79
N VAL A 41 -6.37 -14.15 2.37
CA VAL A 41 -7.06 -15.21 3.08
C VAL A 41 -6.17 -16.44 3.00
N LEU A 42 -5.61 -16.85 4.15
CA LEU A 42 -4.98 -18.14 4.28
C LEU A 42 -6.10 -19.17 4.14
N THR A 43 -6.23 -19.79 2.96
CA THR A 43 -7.05 -20.98 2.80
C THR A 43 -6.46 -22.04 3.72
N ALA A 44 -7.08 -22.24 4.88
CA ALA A 44 -6.80 -23.40 5.71
C ALA A 44 -6.91 -24.64 4.83
N ARG A 45 -5.87 -25.48 4.84
CA ARG A 45 -5.93 -26.75 4.12
C ARG A 45 -7.15 -27.52 4.66
N PRO A 46 -7.99 -28.11 3.79
CA PRO A 46 -9.06 -28.98 4.26
C PRO A 46 -8.45 -30.07 5.15
N PRO A 47 -9.11 -30.48 6.25
CA PRO A 47 -8.64 -31.63 6.99
C PRO A 47 -8.58 -32.82 6.03
N LEU A 48 -7.41 -33.46 5.96
CA LEU A 48 -7.27 -34.74 5.27
C LEU A 48 -8.22 -35.72 5.98
N GLY A 49 -9.23 -36.19 5.24
CA GLY A 49 -10.14 -37.22 5.71
C GLY A 49 -9.46 -38.58 5.85
#